data_AF-K2GJ71-F1
#
_entry.id   AF-K2GJ71-F1
#
_cell.length_a   1.000
_cell.length_b   1.000
_cell.length_c   1.000
_cell.angle_alpha   90.00
_cell.angle_beta   90.00
_cell.angle_gamma   90.00
#
_symmetry.space_group_name_H-M   'P 1'
#
loop_
_entity.id
_entity.type
_entity.pdbx_description
1 polymer ?
#
loop_
_entity_poly.entity_id
_entity_poly.type
_entity_poly.pdbx_seq_one_letter_code
_entity_poly.pdbx_strand_id
1 'polypeptide(L)'
;MIGSPDPYGKQIDGMGGASSSTSKTVILSKSLHADHDVDYLFGQVSIDRPFVDWSGNCGNLTAAVGAFAISNGLVDAERIPENGLCTVRIWQANIQKTIIAHVPMQDGQVQELGDFELDGVTFPAAEVQIEFLDPADDDAEGGSMFPTGNLVDTLEVPNIGNFEVTMINAGIPTVFLNAGDLGYKGTELQDHINNDVAALTKFETIRAYAAKQMGVIQDIAEAVTRQHTPKIAFVAPPSNYTCSSGKTVTEADTDILVRALSMGKL
;
A
#
# COMPACT_ATOMS: atom_id res chain seq x y z
N MET A 1 6.47 21.71 -0.11
CA MET A 1 5.14 21.22 -0.56
C MET A 1 4.48 20.41 0.55
N ILE A 2 4.99 19.22 0.90
CA ILE A 2 4.36 18.38 1.94
C ILE A 2 4.57 18.90 3.38
N GLY A 3 5.60 19.72 3.61
CA GLY A 3 5.91 20.24 4.94
C GLY A 3 6.89 19.34 5.70
N SER A 4 7.82 18.69 5.00
CA SER A 4 8.84 17.80 5.56
C SER A 4 10.27 18.21 5.14
N PRO A 5 11.30 17.89 5.94
CA PRO A 5 11.23 17.24 7.26
C PRO A 5 10.63 18.17 8.34
N ASP A 6 9.76 17.63 9.18
CA ASP A 6 9.15 18.36 10.29
C ASP A 6 9.53 17.75 11.64
N PRO A 7 10.37 18.42 12.46
CA PRO A 7 10.75 17.93 13.79
C PRO A 7 9.57 17.86 14.77
N TYR A 8 8.45 18.54 14.50
CA TYR A 8 7.25 18.47 15.32
C TYR A 8 6.36 17.26 14.95
N GLY A 9 6.60 16.64 13.79
CA GLY A 9 5.80 15.53 13.28
C GLY A 9 4.34 15.90 13.03
N LYS A 10 4.08 17.12 12.54
CA LYS A 10 2.74 17.71 12.34
C LYS A 10 2.47 18.17 10.90
N GLN A 11 3.50 18.47 10.11
CA GLN A 11 3.42 18.96 8.73
C GLN A 11 2.56 20.23 8.56
N ILE A 12 2.49 21.07 9.60
CA ILE A 12 1.65 22.29 9.64
C ILE A 12 2.03 23.35 8.60
N ASP A 13 3.25 23.32 8.08
CA ASP A 13 3.76 24.22 7.03
C ASP A 13 3.72 23.56 5.64
N GLY A 14 2.73 22.70 5.39
CA GLY A 14 2.58 22.02 4.11
C GLY A 14 1.24 21.29 3.94
N MET A 15 1.15 20.52 2.86
CA MET A 15 -0.05 19.75 2.51
C MET A 15 -0.17 18.41 3.26
N GLY A 16 0.88 17.97 3.94
CA GLY A 16 0.91 16.69 4.64
C GLY A 16 0.02 16.68 5.89
N GLY A 17 -0.59 15.53 6.19
CA GLY A 17 -1.44 15.35 7.37
C GLY A 17 -0.78 14.60 8.52
N ALA A 18 0.55 14.54 8.57
CA ALA A 18 1.33 13.87 9.62
C ALA A 18 1.02 12.37 9.83
N SER A 19 0.59 11.69 8.77
CA SER A 19 0.45 10.23 8.74
C SER A 19 1.00 9.68 7.43
N SER A 20 1.34 8.39 7.39
CA SER A 20 1.87 7.77 6.16
C SER A 20 0.84 7.76 5.03
N SER A 21 -0.46 7.68 5.35
CA SER A 21 -1.57 7.75 4.39
C SER A 21 -1.76 9.15 3.80
N THR A 22 -1.39 10.21 4.53
CA THR A 22 -1.54 11.63 4.13
C THR A 22 -0.22 12.34 3.83
N SER A 23 0.89 11.61 3.72
CA SER A 23 2.20 12.16 3.34
C SER A 23 2.72 11.49 2.06
N LYS A 24 2.03 11.77 0.96
CA LYS A 24 2.19 11.09 -0.33
C LYS A 24 2.26 12.11 -1.46
N THR A 25 3.02 11.79 -2.49
CA THR A 25 3.12 12.59 -3.71
C THR A 25 2.98 11.71 -4.94
N VAL A 26 2.39 12.26 -6.00
CA VAL A 26 2.18 11.58 -7.27
C VAL A 26 2.65 12.51 -8.39
N ILE A 27 3.39 11.96 -9.35
CA ILE A 27 3.79 12.64 -10.58
C ILE A 27 3.24 11.82 -11.74
N LEU A 28 2.49 12.49 -12.62
CA LEU A 28 1.91 11.87 -13.81
C LEU A 28 2.43 12.55 -15.08
N SER A 29 2.69 11.76 -16.10
CA SER A 29 3.04 12.22 -17.44
C SER A 29 2.39 11.34 -18.49
N LYS A 30 2.21 11.86 -19.71
CA LYS A 30 1.78 11.03 -20.83
C LYS A 30 2.79 9.89 -21.03
N SER A 31 2.30 8.66 -21.18
CA SER A 31 3.20 7.51 -21.31
C SER A 31 3.91 7.49 -22.66
N LEU A 32 5.16 7.03 -22.65
CA LEU A 32 5.90 6.64 -23.85
C LEU A 32 5.89 5.12 -24.09
N HIS A 33 5.33 4.35 -23.16
CA HIS A 33 5.22 2.90 -23.28
C HIS A 33 4.07 2.54 -24.21
N ALA A 34 4.31 1.56 -25.09
CA ALA A 34 3.25 1.00 -25.91
C ALA A 34 2.12 0.50 -24.99
N ASP A 35 0.89 0.66 -25.46
CA ASP A 35 -0.32 0.24 -24.76
C ASP A 35 -0.60 0.88 -23.39
N HIS A 36 0.06 1.99 -23.06
CA HIS A 36 -0.20 2.76 -21.84
C HIS A 36 -0.62 4.20 -22.18
N ASP A 37 -1.48 4.77 -21.33
CA ASP A 37 -1.99 6.13 -21.49
C ASP A 37 -1.16 7.11 -20.65
N VAL A 38 -0.82 6.74 -19.42
CA VAL A 38 -0.17 7.61 -18.42
C VAL A 38 0.90 6.87 -17.63
N ASP A 39 2.04 7.52 -17.40
CA ASP A 39 3.07 7.06 -16.46
C ASP A 39 2.76 7.60 -15.07
N TYR A 40 2.86 6.72 -14.07
CA TYR A 40 2.58 7.00 -12.67
C TYR A 40 3.81 6.77 -11.80
N LEU A 41 4.35 7.85 -11.22
CA LEU A 41 5.40 7.78 -10.22
C LEU A 41 4.87 8.20 -8.83
N PHE A 42 5.01 7.31 -7.86
CA PHE A 42 4.64 7.49 -6.47
C PHE A 42 5.86 7.81 -5.60
N GLY A 43 5.73 8.83 -4.76
CA GLY A 43 6.71 9.17 -3.71
C GLY A 43 6.07 9.12 -2.32
N GLN A 44 6.59 8.28 -1.43
CA GLN A 44 6.27 8.32 -0.01
C GLN A 44 7.20 9.30 0.69
N VAL A 45 6.66 10.38 1.25
CA VAL A 45 7.48 11.41 1.91
C VAL A 45 7.66 11.06 3.38
N SER A 46 8.89 11.05 3.88
CA SER A 46 9.18 10.87 5.31
C SER A 46 8.72 12.10 6.06
N ILE A 47 8.03 11.93 7.19
CA ILE A 47 7.55 13.06 7.99
C ILE A 47 8.74 13.79 8.63
N ASP A 48 9.66 13.02 9.20
CA ASP A 48 10.75 13.43 10.10
C ASP A 48 12.13 13.57 9.42
N ARG A 49 12.30 13.02 8.21
CA ARG A 49 13.58 12.99 7.49
C ARG A 49 13.49 13.68 6.12
N PRO A 50 14.57 14.29 5.62
CA PRO A 50 14.61 14.88 4.28
C PRO A 50 14.72 13.80 3.20
N PHE A 51 13.71 12.93 3.10
CA PHE A 51 13.73 11.75 2.24
C PHE A 51 12.38 11.52 1.58
N VAL A 52 12.42 11.12 0.31
CA VAL A 52 11.26 10.64 -0.45
C VAL A 52 11.60 9.25 -0.97
N ASP A 53 10.77 8.28 -0.61
CA ASP A 53 10.92 6.90 -1.04
C ASP A 53 10.14 6.66 -2.34
N TRP A 54 10.85 6.19 -3.36
CA TRP A 54 10.31 5.88 -4.70
C TRP A 54 10.32 4.38 -4.99
N SER A 55 10.52 3.52 -3.98
CA SER A 55 10.74 2.08 -4.16
C SER A 55 9.47 1.24 -4.33
N GLY A 56 8.28 1.82 -4.27
CA GLY A 56 7.03 1.08 -4.28
C GLY A 56 5.87 1.84 -4.92
N ASN A 57 4.74 1.15 -4.99
CA ASN A 57 3.47 1.70 -5.47
C ASN A 57 2.56 2.15 -4.30
N CYS A 58 1.54 2.95 -4.58
CA CYS A 58 0.42 3.17 -3.68
C CYS A 58 -0.90 2.78 -4.36
N GLY A 59 -1.40 1.57 -4.07
CA GLY A 59 -2.64 1.05 -4.63
C GLY A 59 -3.83 2.00 -4.46
N ASN A 60 -4.03 2.56 -3.26
CA ASN A 60 -5.13 3.48 -2.96
C ASN A 60 -5.18 4.72 -3.87
N LEU A 61 -4.04 5.28 -4.26
CA LEU A 61 -4.01 6.47 -5.10
C LEU A 61 -4.24 6.18 -6.59
N THR A 62 -4.24 4.91 -7.00
CA THR A 62 -4.42 4.52 -8.41
C THR A 62 -5.77 4.99 -8.96
N ALA A 63 -6.84 4.90 -8.19
CA ALA A 63 -8.15 5.42 -8.61
C ALA A 63 -8.09 6.92 -8.93
N ALA A 64 -7.40 7.70 -8.09
CA ALA A 64 -7.18 9.12 -8.33
C ALA A 64 -6.25 9.39 -9.52
N VAL A 65 -5.28 8.51 -9.79
CA VAL A 65 -4.41 8.61 -10.97
C VAL A 65 -5.22 8.52 -12.27
N GLY A 66 -6.12 7.53 -12.38
CA GLY A 66 -6.99 7.38 -13.54
C GLY A 66 -7.84 8.63 -13.78
N ALA A 67 -8.52 9.10 -12.72
CA ALA A 67 -9.33 10.32 -12.77
C ALA A 67 -8.50 11.57 -13.15
N PHE A 68 -7.35 11.78 -12.51
CA PHE A 68 -6.49 12.93 -12.78
C PHE A 68 -5.99 12.93 -14.22
N ALA A 69 -5.59 11.76 -14.75
CA ALA A 69 -5.07 11.64 -16.10
C ALA A 69 -6.10 12.04 -17.16
N ILE A 70 -7.37 11.67 -16.96
CA ILE A 70 -8.49 12.10 -17.82
C ILE A 70 -8.67 13.62 -17.71
N SER A 71 -8.88 14.14 -16.49
CA SER A 71 -9.21 15.55 -16.25
C SER A 71 -8.10 16.53 -16.63
N ASN A 72 -6.85 16.07 -16.73
CA ASN A 72 -5.69 16.89 -17.11
C ASN A 72 -5.15 16.59 -18.52
N GLY A 73 -5.91 15.86 -19.35
CA GLY A 73 -5.57 15.65 -20.76
C GLY A 73 -4.32 14.79 -20.99
N LEU A 74 -4.04 13.85 -20.08
CA LEU A 74 -2.96 12.87 -20.23
C LEU A 74 -3.43 11.61 -20.98
N VAL A 75 -4.75 11.36 -21.01
CA VAL A 75 -5.38 10.29 -21.78
C VAL A 75 -5.79 10.81 -23.17
N ASP A 76 -5.65 9.98 -24.19
CA ASP A 76 -6.10 10.31 -25.55
C ASP A 76 -7.62 10.56 -25.57
N ALA A 77 -8.04 11.69 -26.16
CA ALA A 77 -9.44 12.09 -26.21
C ALA A 77 -10.32 11.06 -26.93
N GLU A 78 -9.80 10.32 -27.90
CA GLU A 78 -10.56 9.26 -28.60
C GLU A 78 -10.93 8.08 -27.69
N ARG A 79 -10.22 7.92 -26.56
CA ARG A 79 -10.48 6.87 -25.57
C ARG A 79 -11.47 7.30 -24.49
N ILE A 80 -11.81 8.59 -24.41
CA ILE A 80 -12.66 9.15 -23.37
C ILE A 80 -14.11 9.18 -23.90
N PRO A 81 -15.01 8.32 -23.40
CA PRO A 81 -16.41 8.35 -23.82
C PRO A 81 -17.13 9.56 -23.20
N GLU A 82 -18.20 10.01 -23.85
CA GLU A 82 -19.10 11.02 -23.28
C GLU A 82 -19.79 10.50 -22.01
N ASN A 83 -20.19 9.22 -22.00
CA ASN A 83 -20.81 8.56 -20.83
C ASN A 83 -20.35 7.10 -20.76
N GLY A 84 -20.25 6.52 -19.57
CA GLY A 84 -19.91 5.10 -19.36
C GLY A 84 -18.60 4.91 -18.60
N LEU A 85 -17.72 4.01 -19.06
CA LEU A 85 -16.42 3.74 -18.42
C LEU A 85 -15.27 4.11 -19.36
N CYS A 86 -14.33 4.92 -18.86
CA CYS A 86 -13.03 5.14 -19.48
C CYS A 86 -12.03 4.15 -18.89
N THR A 87 -11.43 3.30 -19.73
CA THR A 87 -10.37 2.36 -19.30
C THR A 87 -9.01 3.02 -19.49
N VAL A 88 -8.42 3.46 -18.37
CA VAL A 88 -7.11 4.12 -18.31
C VAL A 88 -6.04 3.07 -18.03
N ARG A 89 -5.04 2.99 -18.92
CA ARG A 89 -3.91 2.07 -18.81
C ARG A 89 -2.73 2.82 -18.19
N ILE A 90 -2.40 2.47 -16.97
CA ILE A 90 -1.42 3.17 -16.14
C ILE A 90 -0.13 2.35 -16.13
N TRP A 91 0.96 2.97 -16.56
CA TRP A 91 2.30 2.42 -16.36
C TRP A 91 2.82 2.84 -14.99
N GLN A 92 2.90 1.92 -14.04
CA GLN A 92 3.42 2.20 -12.71
C GLN A 92 4.96 2.23 -12.79
N ALA A 93 5.55 3.42 -12.78
CA ALA A 93 6.97 3.62 -13.07
C ALA A 93 7.93 3.21 -11.93
N ASN A 94 7.45 3.10 -10.68
CA ASN A 94 8.25 2.64 -9.56
C ASN A 94 8.54 1.13 -9.66
N ILE A 95 7.52 0.34 -10.03
CA ILE A 95 7.59 -1.13 -10.06
C ILE A 95 7.54 -1.71 -11.47
N GLN A 96 7.38 -0.85 -12.50
CA GLN A 96 7.33 -1.24 -13.91
C GLN A 96 6.23 -2.26 -14.23
N LYS A 97 5.04 -2.03 -13.66
CA LYS A 97 3.86 -2.89 -13.87
C LYS A 97 2.69 -2.12 -14.45
N THR A 98 1.82 -2.83 -15.16
CA THR A 98 0.58 -2.28 -15.71
C THR A 98 -0.54 -2.32 -14.66
N ILE A 99 -1.24 -1.20 -14.54
CA ILE A 99 -2.46 -1.11 -13.73
C ILE A 99 -3.57 -0.55 -14.61
N ILE A 100 -4.77 -1.12 -14.52
CA ILE A 100 -5.95 -0.66 -15.25
C ILE A 100 -6.89 0.03 -14.26
N ALA A 101 -7.36 1.23 -14.61
CA ALA A 101 -8.40 1.92 -13.87
C ALA A 101 -9.64 2.11 -14.77
N HIS A 102 -10.78 1.62 -14.31
CA HIS A 102 -12.08 1.79 -14.97
C HIS A 102 -12.79 2.99 -14.34
N VAL A 103 -12.59 4.16 -14.94
CA VAL A 103 -13.08 5.43 -14.40
C VAL A 103 -14.47 5.72 -14.98
N PRO A 104 -15.50 5.91 -14.15
CA PRO A 104 -16.83 6.27 -14.62
C PRO A 104 -16.85 7.69 -15.18
N MET A 105 -17.61 7.87 -16.26
CA MET A 105 -17.71 9.10 -17.03
C MET A 105 -19.17 9.52 -17.19
N GLN A 106 -19.43 10.81 -17.02
CA GLN A 106 -20.72 11.46 -17.29
C GLN A 106 -20.48 12.80 -17.99
N ASP A 107 -21.21 13.06 -19.07
CA ASP A 107 -21.14 14.31 -19.87
C ASP A 107 -19.70 14.72 -20.26
N GLY A 108 -18.88 13.73 -20.61
CA GLY A 108 -17.47 13.88 -21.00
C GLY A 108 -16.51 14.22 -19.84
N GLN A 109 -16.97 14.12 -18.59
CA GLN A 109 -16.20 14.39 -17.38
C GLN A 109 -16.16 13.16 -16.46
N VAL A 110 -15.16 13.11 -15.58
CA VAL A 110 -15.07 12.06 -14.56
C VAL A 110 -16.28 12.17 -13.63
N GLN A 111 -16.99 11.05 -13.44
CA GLN A 111 -18.04 10.91 -12.44
C GLN A 111 -17.40 10.66 -11.07
N GLU A 112 -17.34 11.67 -10.21
CA GLU A 112 -16.73 11.53 -8.88
C GLU A 112 -17.73 11.09 -7.80
N LEU A 113 -19.00 11.51 -7.93
CA LEU A 113 -20.04 11.24 -6.94
C LEU A 113 -20.76 9.92 -7.23
N GLY A 114 -21.19 9.22 -6.18
CA GLY A 114 -21.89 7.95 -6.29
C GLY A 114 -22.34 7.44 -4.92
N ASP A 115 -22.80 6.20 -4.86
CA ASP A 115 -23.30 5.52 -3.67
C ASP A 115 -22.41 4.35 -3.20
N PHE A 116 -21.24 4.16 -3.83
CA PHE A 116 -20.28 3.14 -3.42
C PHE A 116 -19.60 3.57 -2.11
N GLU A 117 -19.70 2.71 -1.10
CA GLU A 117 -19.06 2.88 0.20
C GLU A 117 -17.77 2.05 0.28
N LEU A 118 -16.70 2.66 0.79
CA LEU A 118 -15.43 1.99 1.07
C LEU A 118 -15.10 2.16 2.55
N ASP A 119 -14.90 1.06 3.28
CA ASP A 119 -14.51 1.11 4.68
C ASP A 119 -13.25 1.97 4.87
N GLY A 120 -13.33 2.99 5.74
CA GLY A 120 -12.27 3.98 5.96
C GLY A 120 -12.41 5.29 5.17
N VAL A 121 -13.33 5.35 4.20
CA VAL A 121 -13.74 6.58 3.50
C VAL A 121 -15.07 7.07 4.08
N THR A 122 -15.12 8.33 4.53
CA THR A 122 -16.26 8.86 5.29
C THR A 122 -17.55 8.99 4.47
N PHE A 123 -17.44 9.29 3.18
CA PHE A 123 -18.58 9.56 2.31
C PHE A 123 -18.52 8.66 1.08
N PRO A 124 -19.67 8.21 0.56
CA PRO A 124 -19.71 7.42 -0.66
C PRO A 124 -19.26 8.24 -1.87
N ALA A 125 -18.78 7.53 -2.89
CA ALA A 125 -18.30 8.10 -4.14
C ALA A 125 -18.66 7.17 -5.31
N ALA A 126 -18.26 7.52 -6.52
CA ALA A 126 -18.36 6.60 -7.64
C ALA A 126 -17.35 5.45 -7.48
N GLU A 127 -17.76 4.22 -7.81
CA GLU A 127 -16.86 3.07 -7.81
C GLU A 127 -15.85 3.19 -8.97
N VAL A 128 -14.56 3.03 -8.65
CA VAL A 128 -13.49 2.91 -9.65
C VAL A 128 -12.84 1.55 -9.48
N GLN A 129 -13.09 0.66 -10.43
CA GLN A 129 -12.52 -0.68 -10.42
C GLN A 129 -11.05 -0.62 -10.88
N ILE A 130 -10.18 -1.33 -10.16
CA ILE A 130 -8.73 -1.34 -10.40
C ILE A 130 -8.26 -2.78 -10.63
N GLU A 131 -7.50 -2.99 -11.70
CA GLU A 131 -6.84 -4.28 -11.99
C GLU A 131 -5.32 -4.12 -11.92
N PHE A 132 -4.66 -4.93 -11.09
CA PHE A 132 -3.20 -5.03 -11.06
C PHE A 132 -2.78 -6.20 -11.95
N LEU A 133 -2.25 -5.91 -13.14
CA LEU A 133 -1.86 -6.94 -14.10
C LEU A 133 -0.47 -7.47 -13.77
N ASP A 134 -0.35 -8.80 -13.75
CA ASP A 134 0.90 -9.52 -13.44
C ASP A 134 1.64 -8.94 -12.22
N PRO A 135 1.01 -8.96 -11.02
CA PRO A 135 1.50 -8.23 -9.86
C PRO A 135 2.80 -8.81 -9.27
N ALA A 136 3.26 -9.97 -9.72
CA ALA A 136 4.51 -10.60 -9.30
C ALA A 136 5.69 -10.13 -10.17
N ASP A 137 6.88 -10.01 -9.57
CA ASP A 137 8.12 -9.69 -10.30
C ASP A 137 8.74 -10.94 -10.95
N ASP A 138 7.98 -11.69 -11.76
CA ASP A 138 8.42 -12.96 -12.35
C ASP A 138 9.37 -12.81 -13.57
N ASP A 139 10.05 -11.66 -13.73
CA ASP A 139 10.97 -11.39 -14.84
C ASP A 139 12.37 -12.01 -14.63
N ALA A 140 13.13 -12.21 -15.72
CA ALA A 140 14.45 -12.85 -15.71
C ALA A 140 15.54 -12.13 -14.86
N GLU A 141 15.30 -10.87 -14.49
CA GLU A 141 16.12 -10.07 -13.56
C GLU A 141 15.33 -9.66 -12.28
N GLY A 142 14.06 -10.07 -12.17
CA GLY A 142 13.11 -9.77 -11.09
C GLY A 142 12.94 -10.91 -10.07
N GLY A 143 12.46 -10.57 -8.87
CA GLY A 143 12.34 -11.53 -7.77
C GLY A 143 11.06 -12.37 -7.85
N SER A 144 11.20 -13.71 -7.74
CA SER A 144 10.10 -14.68 -7.61
C SER A 144 8.96 -14.19 -6.70
N MET A 145 7.70 -14.46 -7.08
CA MET A 145 6.51 -14.26 -6.23
C MET A 145 6.75 -14.71 -4.78
N PHE A 146 7.46 -15.83 -4.59
CA PHE A 146 7.98 -16.27 -3.29
C PHE A 146 9.51 -16.19 -3.32
N PRO A 147 10.13 -15.11 -2.80
CA PRO A 147 11.58 -14.89 -2.91
C PRO A 147 12.44 -15.99 -2.29
N THR A 148 11.91 -16.71 -1.30
CA THR A 148 12.57 -17.85 -0.65
C THR A 148 12.36 -19.18 -1.38
N GLY A 149 11.43 -19.21 -2.33
CA GLY A 149 10.94 -20.44 -2.98
C GLY A 149 9.93 -21.23 -2.16
N ASN A 150 9.58 -20.80 -0.94
CA ASN A 150 8.65 -21.48 -0.06
C ASN A 150 7.34 -20.68 0.11
N LEU A 151 6.22 -21.38 0.27
CA LEU A 151 4.95 -20.74 0.63
C LEU A 151 4.95 -20.28 2.10
N VAL A 152 5.63 -21.04 2.95
CA VAL A 152 5.81 -20.75 4.37
C VAL A 152 7.26 -21.05 4.74
N ASP A 153 7.88 -20.11 5.43
CA ASP A 153 9.21 -20.21 6.01
C ASP A 153 9.13 -20.09 7.54
N THR A 154 10.07 -20.72 8.24
CA THR A 154 10.35 -20.37 9.63
C THR A 154 11.35 -19.21 9.65
N LEU A 155 10.92 -18.04 10.13
CA LEU A 155 11.75 -16.86 10.33
C LEU A 155 12.29 -16.83 11.76
N GLU A 156 13.61 -17.01 11.90
CA GLU A 156 14.29 -16.89 13.18
C GLU A 156 14.66 -15.43 13.46
N VAL A 157 14.19 -14.88 14.57
CA VAL A 157 14.47 -13.50 14.99
C VAL A 157 15.18 -13.52 16.35
N PRO A 158 16.51 -13.27 16.39
CA PRO A 158 17.32 -13.32 17.60
C PRO A 158 16.73 -12.52 18.76
N ASN A 159 16.65 -13.16 19.93
CA ASN A 159 16.09 -12.61 21.18
C ASN A 159 14.59 -12.26 21.13
N ILE A 160 13.87 -12.64 20.08
CA ILE A 160 12.43 -12.41 19.95
C ILE A 160 11.69 -13.74 19.84
N GLY A 161 12.07 -14.60 18.89
CA GLY A 161 11.43 -15.90 18.67
C GLY A 161 11.52 -16.38 17.24
N ASN A 162 10.85 -17.50 16.97
CA ASN A 162 10.70 -18.08 15.64
C ASN A 162 9.25 -17.95 15.21
N PHE A 163 9.03 -17.57 13.96
CA PHE A 163 7.70 -17.30 13.42
C PHE A 163 7.51 -18.06 12.12
N GLU A 164 6.34 -18.68 11.95
CA GLU A 164 5.93 -19.14 10.62
C GLU A 164 5.45 -17.93 9.82
N VAL A 165 6.07 -17.71 8.66
CA VAL A 165 5.81 -16.53 7.85
C VAL A 165 5.62 -16.89 6.38
N THR A 166 4.76 -16.14 5.71
CA THR A 166 4.72 -16.11 4.24
C THR A 166 5.38 -14.82 3.78
N MET A 167 6.42 -14.95 2.95
CA MET A 167 7.10 -13.82 2.33
C MET A 167 6.77 -13.81 0.85
N ILE A 168 6.01 -12.81 0.42
CA ILE A 168 5.49 -12.72 -0.95
C ILE A 168 5.84 -11.37 -1.59
N ASN A 169 6.19 -11.38 -2.86
CA ASN A 169 6.40 -10.20 -3.69
C ASN A 169 5.30 -10.12 -4.77
N ALA A 170 4.12 -9.64 -4.37
CA ALA A 170 3.01 -9.38 -5.27
C ALA A 170 2.38 -8.03 -4.92
N GLY A 171 2.44 -7.06 -5.84
CA GLY A 171 2.06 -5.67 -5.62
C GLY A 171 3.06 -4.87 -4.77
N ILE A 172 3.43 -5.38 -3.59
CA ILE A 172 4.55 -4.89 -2.77
C ILE A 172 5.13 -6.04 -1.93
N PRO A 173 6.47 -6.12 -1.75
CA PRO A 173 7.08 -7.11 -0.85
C PRO A 173 6.44 -7.05 0.54
N THR A 174 5.86 -8.17 0.99
CA THR A 174 5.12 -8.25 2.24
C THR A 174 5.44 -9.55 2.99
N VAL A 175 5.67 -9.44 4.29
CA VAL A 175 5.73 -10.58 5.21
C VAL A 175 4.43 -10.69 6.00
N PHE A 176 3.82 -11.87 5.96
CA PHE A 176 2.62 -12.22 6.71
C PHE A 176 2.96 -13.18 7.84
N LEU A 177 2.46 -12.89 9.04
CA LEU A 177 2.63 -13.71 10.25
C LEU A 177 1.28 -14.10 10.83
N ASN A 178 1.20 -15.18 11.61
CA ASN A 178 -0.02 -15.44 12.38
C ASN A 178 -0.13 -14.46 13.56
N ALA A 179 -1.33 -13.94 13.80
CA ALA A 179 -1.60 -13.07 14.95
C ALA A 179 -1.29 -13.78 16.28
N GLY A 180 -1.65 -15.07 16.39
CA GLY A 180 -1.45 -15.88 17.59
C GLY A 180 0.02 -15.99 17.99
N ASP A 181 0.93 -16.14 17.04
CA ASP A 181 2.38 -16.25 17.28
C ASP A 181 2.96 -14.93 17.84
N LEU A 182 2.26 -13.82 17.60
CA LEU A 182 2.61 -12.50 18.11
C LEU A 182 1.92 -12.17 19.45
N GLY A 183 0.94 -12.98 19.87
CA GLY A 183 0.09 -12.71 21.04
C GLY A 183 -1.12 -11.82 20.75
N TYR A 184 -1.50 -11.67 19.48
CA TYR A 184 -2.61 -10.86 19.01
C TYR A 184 -3.80 -11.71 18.56
N LYS A 185 -4.97 -11.08 18.45
CA LYS A 185 -6.21 -11.70 17.97
C LYS A 185 -6.47 -11.46 16.49
N GLY A 186 -5.85 -10.44 15.88
CA GLY A 186 -6.19 -9.97 14.53
C GLY A 186 -7.26 -8.88 14.51
N THR A 187 -7.90 -8.61 15.65
CA THR A 187 -8.96 -7.61 15.80
C THR A 187 -8.46 -6.27 16.36
N GLU A 188 -7.15 -6.11 16.52
CA GLU A 188 -6.54 -4.90 17.08
C GLU A 188 -6.87 -3.64 16.27
N LEU A 189 -7.01 -2.50 16.95
CA LEU A 189 -7.13 -1.17 16.34
C LEU A 189 -5.83 -0.40 16.57
N GLN A 190 -5.70 0.76 15.93
CA GLN A 190 -4.49 1.59 16.02
C GLN A 190 -4.06 1.85 17.46
N ASP A 191 -4.95 2.23 18.36
CA ASP A 191 -4.59 2.56 19.74
C ASP A 191 -4.06 1.35 20.55
N HIS A 192 -4.36 0.12 20.13
CA HIS A 192 -3.84 -1.08 20.78
C HIS A 192 -2.36 -1.33 20.47
N ILE A 193 -1.83 -0.79 19.35
CA ILE A 193 -0.47 -1.06 18.87
C ILE A 193 0.37 0.22 18.73
N ASN A 194 -0.19 1.30 18.18
CA ASN A 194 0.56 2.51 17.83
C ASN A 194 1.11 3.29 19.04
N ASN A 195 0.60 3.01 20.25
CA ASN A 195 1.05 3.58 21.51
C ASN A 195 1.99 2.65 22.30
N ASP A 196 2.20 1.41 21.85
CA ASP A 196 3.10 0.45 22.47
C ASP A 196 4.46 0.43 21.74
N VAL A 197 5.42 1.16 22.30
CA VAL A 197 6.79 1.25 21.75
C VAL A 197 7.47 -0.12 21.67
N ALA A 198 7.19 -1.03 22.61
CA ALA A 198 7.78 -2.36 22.61
C ALA A 198 7.22 -3.21 21.46
N ALA A 199 5.90 -3.14 21.22
CA ALA A 199 5.26 -3.77 20.07
C ALA A 199 5.82 -3.24 18.75
N LEU A 200 5.91 -1.92 18.58
CA LEU A 200 6.44 -1.32 17.35
C LEU A 200 7.90 -1.71 17.11
N THR A 201 8.73 -1.74 18.16
CA THR A 201 10.13 -2.21 18.07
C THR A 201 10.22 -3.68 17.68
N LYS A 202 9.34 -4.53 18.25
CA LYS A 202 9.24 -5.95 17.90
C LYS A 202 8.88 -6.13 16.42
N PHE A 203 7.86 -5.44 15.94
CA PHE A 203 7.45 -5.50 14.53
C PHE A 203 8.55 -5.03 13.58
N GLU A 204 9.22 -3.92 13.88
CA GLU A 204 10.31 -3.42 13.02
C GLU A 204 11.49 -4.40 12.99
N THR A 205 11.81 -5.02 14.13
CA THR A 205 12.87 -6.04 14.17
C THR A 205 12.50 -7.23 13.30
N ILE A 206 11.28 -7.79 13.45
CA ILE A 206 10.80 -8.91 12.63
C ILE A 206 10.84 -8.53 11.14
N ARG A 207 10.34 -7.34 10.78
CA ARG A 207 10.34 -6.84 9.40
C ARG A 207 11.75 -6.76 8.82
N ALA A 208 12.73 -6.30 9.57
CA ALA A 208 14.11 -6.19 9.12
C ALA A 208 14.74 -7.57 8.84
N TYR A 209 14.48 -8.57 9.70
CA TYR A 209 14.94 -9.94 9.46
C TYR A 209 14.25 -10.58 8.26
N ALA A 210 12.94 -10.38 8.10
CA ALA A 210 12.21 -10.82 6.91
C ALA A 210 12.77 -10.16 5.64
N ALA A 211 13.03 -8.85 5.67
CA ALA A 211 13.61 -8.11 4.54
C ALA A 211 14.95 -8.71 4.09
N LYS A 212 15.80 -9.11 5.04
CA LYS A 212 17.07 -9.77 4.76
C LYS A 212 16.85 -11.15 4.14
N GLN A 213 15.93 -11.96 4.68
CA GLN A 213 15.63 -13.29 4.15
C GLN A 213 14.99 -13.24 2.76
N MET A 214 14.20 -12.20 2.47
CA MET A 214 13.63 -11.91 1.14
C MET A 214 14.68 -11.40 0.14
N GLY A 215 15.91 -11.10 0.57
CA GLY A 215 16.94 -10.49 -0.28
C GLY A 215 16.70 -9.01 -0.61
N VAL A 216 15.75 -8.35 0.06
CA VAL A 216 15.42 -6.92 -0.14
C VAL A 216 16.53 -6.01 0.41
N ILE A 217 17.25 -6.48 1.44
CA ILE A 217 18.44 -5.86 2.04
C ILE A 217 19.50 -6.93 2.28
N GLN A 218 20.78 -6.54 2.37
CA GLN A 218 21.88 -7.46 2.65
C GLN A 218 22.27 -7.46 4.14
N ASP A 219 22.23 -6.28 4.76
CA ASP A 219 22.48 -6.08 6.19
C ASP A 219 21.23 -5.53 6.91
N ILE A 220 21.01 -5.96 8.16
CA ILE A 220 19.87 -5.52 8.99
C ILE A 220 19.88 -3.99 9.20
N ALA A 221 21.06 -3.36 9.25
CA ALA A 221 21.20 -1.92 9.42
C ALA A 221 20.57 -1.12 8.27
N GLU A 222 20.46 -1.69 7.07
CA GLU A 222 19.82 -1.05 5.91
C GLU A 222 18.30 -0.84 6.13
N ALA A 223 17.67 -1.61 7.01
CA ALA A 223 16.24 -1.46 7.31
C ALA A 223 15.89 -0.05 7.80
N VAL A 224 16.82 0.64 8.49
CA VAL A 224 16.62 2.00 9.02
C VAL A 224 16.34 3.01 7.90
N THR A 225 17.03 2.89 6.78
CA THR A 225 16.83 3.75 5.61
C THR A 225 15.82 3.18 4.63
N ARG A 226 15.51 1.88 4.71
CA ARG A 226 14.51 1.17 3.89
C ARG A 226 13.25 0.80 4.69
N GLN A 227 12.48 1.83 5.03
CA GLN A 227 11.27 1.71 5.87
C GLN A 227 10.00 1.38 5.06
N HIS A 228 10.00 1.66 3.75
CA HIS A 228 8.80 1.46 2.94
C HIS A 228 8.56 0.00 2.57
N THR A 229 9.62 -0.76 2.26
CA THR A 229 9.58 -2.17 1.83
C THR A 229 10.56 -3.04 2.62
N PRO A 230 10.22 -4.31 2.92
CA PRO A 230 8.89 -4.91 2.78
C PRO A 230 7.90 -4.35 3.83
N LYS A 231 6.60 -4.57 3.60
CA LYS A 231 5.55 -4.41 4.61
C LYS A 231 5.52 -5.62 5.54
N ILE A 232 5.02 -5.41 6.75
CA ILE A 232 4.74 -6.49 7.71
C ILE A 232 3.26 -6.47 8.05
N ALA A 233 2.61 -7.62 7.97
CA ALA A 233 1.23 -7.81 8.34
C ALA A 233 1.05 -9.08 9.18
N PHE A 234 0.01 -9.11 9.99
CA PHE A 234 -0.39 -10.31 10.70
C PHE A 234 -1.84 -10.67 10.38
N VAL A 235 -2.10 -11.97 10.36
CA VAL A 235 -3.36 -12.56 9.91
C VAL A 235 -4.00 -13.43 10.99
N ALA A 236 -5.32 -13.48 11.00
CA ALA A 236 -6.10 -14.34 11.86
C ALA A 236 -7.36 -14.84 11.12
N PRO A 237 -7.94 -15.97 11.54
CA PRO A 237 -9.28 -16.36 11.10
C PRO A 237 -10.31 -15.24 11.36
N PRO A 238 -11.45 -15.24 10.65
CA PRO A 238 -12.56 -14.32 10.93
C PRO A 238 -12.93 -14.33 12.40
N SER A 239 -13.20 -13.14 12.94
CA SER A 239 -13.69 -12.95 14.31
C SER A 239 -14.51 -11.67 14.34
N ASN A 240 -15.54 -11.64 15.18
CA ASN A 240 -16.30 -10.43 15.43
C ASN A 240 -15.42 -9.33 16.03
N TYR A 241 -15.53 -8.10 15.53
CA TYR A 241 -14.89 -6.92 16.13
C TYR A 241 -15.67 -5.64 15.83
N THR A 242 -15.41 -4.60 16.62
CA THR A 242 -15.89 -3.24 16.33
C THR A 242 -14.77 -2.48 15.64
N CYS A 243 -15.01 -1.98 14.43
CA CYS A 243 -14.02 -1.21 13.69
C CYS A 243 -13.90 0.23 14.25
N SER A 244 -12.92 0.99 13.76
CA SER A 244 -12.64 2.35 14.25
C SER A 244 -13.79 3.35 14.06
N SER A 245 -14.69 3.09 13.11
CA SER A 245 -15.90 3.90 12.91
C SER A 245 -17.05 3.54 13.86
N GLY A 246 -16.90 2.48 14.67
CA GLY A 246 -17.93 1.96 15.58
C GLY A 246 -18.87 0.92 14.95
N LYS A 247 -18.75 0.63 13.65
CA LYS A 247 -19.49 -0.45 12.98
C LYS A 247 -18.99 -1.80 13.48
N THR A 248 -19.93 -2.73 13.71
CA THR A 248 -19.58 -4.12 14.01
C THR A 248 -19.32 -4.85 12.70
N VAL A 249 -18.16 -5.53 12.62
CA VAL A 249 -17.82 -6.49 11.59
C VAL A 249 -17.97 -7.87 12.21
N THR A 250 -18.68 -8.76 11.53
CA THR A 250 -18.95 -10.12 11.98
C THR A 250 -18.06 -11.13 11.27
N GLU A 251 -17.97 -12.34 11.83
CA GLU A 251 -17.31 -13.48 11.19
C GLU A 251 -17.84 -13.78 9.79
N ALA A 252 -19.11 -13.49 9.52
CA ALA A 252 -19.72 -13.74 8.21
C ALA A 252 -19.39 -12.67 7.16
N ASP A 253 -18.87 -11.51 7.58
CA ASP A 253 -18.55 -10.40 6.69
C ASP A 253 -17.14 -10.52 6.08
N THR A 254 -16.31 -11.44 6.57
CA THR A 254 -14.89 -11.55 6.21
C THR A 254 -14.43 -13.00 6.13
N ASP A 255 -13.50 -13.30 5.22
CA ASP A 255 -12.85 -14.62 5.13
C ASP A 255 -11.57 -14.72 5.97
N ILE A 256 -10.93 -13.59 6.26
CA ILE A 256 -9.69 -13.48 7.03
C ILE A 256 -9.57 -12.07 7.62
N LEU A 257 -8.93 -11.95 8.78
CA LEU A 257 -8.55 -10.67 9.36
C LEU A 257 -7.08 -10.38 9.03
N VAL A 258 -6.80 -9.17 8.53
CA VAL A 258 -5.45 -8.70 8.24
C VAL A 258 -5.21 -7.35 8.92
N ARG A 259 -4.03 -7.19 9.51
CA ARG A 259 -3.53 -5.94 10.06
C ARG A 259 -2.12 -5.71 9.56
N ALA A 260 -1.88 -4.58 8.91
CA ALA A 260 -0.62 -4.28 8.26
C ALA A 260 0.00 -3.02 8.83
N LEU A 261 1.32 -3.02 9.05
CA LEU A 261 2.05 -1.85 9.46
C LEU A 261 2.73 -1.18 8.26
N SER A 262 2.73 0.15 8.26
CA SER A 262 3.42 0.98 7.28
C SER A 262 4.13 2.13 7.97
N MET A 263 5.42 2.30 7.67
CA MET A 263 6.26 3.33 8.30
C MET A 263 6.26 3.23 9.85
N GLY A 264 6.33 1.99 10.36
CA GLY A 264 6.41 1.70 11.79
C GLY A 264 5.12 1.89 12.59
N LYS A 265 3.96 1.97 11.92
CA LYS A 265 2.64 2.15 12.56
C LYS A 265 1.60 1.25 11.88
N LEU A 266 0.63 0.76 12.66
CA LEU A 266 -0.60 0.12 12.17
C LEU A 266 -1.50 1.14 11.46
#